data_AF-A0A930XVQ6-F1
#
_entry.id   AF-A0A930XVQ6-F1
#
_cell.length_a   1.000
_cell.length_b   1.000
_cell.length_c   1.000
_cell.angle_alpha   90.00
_cell.angle_beta   90.00
_cell.angle_gamma   90.00
#
_symmetry.space_group_name_H-M   'P 1'
#
loop_
_entity.id
_entity.type
_entity.pdbx_description
1 polymer ?
#
loop_
_entity_poly.entity_id
_entity_poly.type
_entity_poly.pdbx_seq_one_letter_code
_entity_poly.pdbx_strand_id
1 'polypeptide(L)' 'MNVSILQNGAQEKQFGSTSTKYYPCAIHDGEDDLDSLADIVASQSTISKAECYGVIMALTKTIGESLANRRI' A
#
# COMPACT_ATOMS: atom_id res chain seq x y z
N MET A 1 21.17 24.19 -13.97
CA MET A 1 20.64 24.85 -12.76
C MET A 1 20.56 23.80 -11.67
N ASN A 2 21.15 24.08 -10.52
CA ASN A 2 21.21 23.21 -9.36
C ASN A 2 20.16 23.72 -8.35
N VAL A 3 19.33 22.83 -7.80
CA VAL A 3 18.48 23.16 -6.66
C VAL A 3 18.86 22.20 -5.53
N SER A 4 19.56 22.76 -4.55
CA SER A 4 19.84 22.16 -3.25
C SER A 4 18.58 22.14 -2.41
N ILE A 5 18.28 21.02 -1.77
CA ILE A 5 17.54 21.03 -0.50
C ILE A 5 18.44 20.30 0.51
N LEU A 6 18.95 21.06 1.47
CA LEU A 6 19.70 20.58 2.62
C LEU A 6 18.91 20.90 3.90
N GLN A 7 19.12 20.04 4.90
CA GLN A 7 18.92 20.19 6.36
C GLN A 7 17.56 19.68 6.88
N ASN A 8 17.45 18.45 7.40
CA ASN A 8 18.03 17.82 8.61
C ASN A 8 17.13 17.99 9.85
N GLY A 9 16.50 16.90 10.28
CA GLY A 9 16.09 16.64 11.67
C GLY A 9 16.92 15.47 12.20
N ALA A 10 17.71 15.71 13.24
CA ALA A 10 18.70 14.78 13.78
C ALA A 10 18.10 13.52 14.42
N GLN A 11 18.66 12.36 14.09
CA GLN A 11 18.77 11.22 15.01
C GLN A 11 20.25 10.81 15.04
N GLU A 12 20.93 11.24 16.10
CA GLU A 12 22.31 10.88 16.40
C GLU A 12 22.33 9.50 17.05
N LYS A 13 23.07 8.53 16.49
CA LYS A 13 23.69 7.42 17.25
C LYS A 13 24.80 6.72 16.45
N GLN A 14 25.84 6.37 17.19
CA GLN A 14 27.24 6.19 16.77
C GLN A 14 27.58 5.00 15.86
N PHE A 15 28.65 5.26 15.12
CA PHE A 15 29.45 4.51 14.16
C PHE A 15 29.93 3.13 14.63
N GLY A 16 29.48 2.08 13.93
CA GLY A 16 30.12 0.76 13.83
C GLY A 16 30.02 0.33 12.37
N SER A 17 31.02 -0.40 11.85
CA SER A 17 31.15 -0.75 10.42
C SER A 17 29.97 -1.59 9.91
N THR A 18 28.86 -0.96 9.57
CA THR A 18 27.69 -1.62 9.01
C THR A 18 27.04 -0.68 8.01
N SER A 19 27.05 -1.11 6.74
CA SER A 19 26.22 -0.57 5.66
C SER A 19 24.90 0.00 6.20
N THR A 20 24.74 1.32 6.13
CA THR A 20 23.49 1.99 6.47
C THR A 20 22.43 1.51 5.49
N LYS A 21 21.55 0.61 5.94
CA LYS A 21 20.41 0.17 5.14
C LYS A 21 19.47 1.36 4.98
N TYR A 22 19.43 1.93 3.79
CA TYR A 22 18.44 2.93 3.44
C TYR A 22 17.13 2.23 3.11
N TYR A 23 16.12 2.40 3.96
CA TYR A 23 14.75 1.97 3.70
C TYR A 23 13.99 3.17 3.13
N PRO A 24 13.59 3.16 1.85
CA PRO A 24 12.75 4.23 1.33
C PRO A 24 11.45 4.25 2.12
N CYS A 25 11.12 5.41 2.69
CA CYS A 25 9.79 5.63 3.24
C CYS A 25 8.79 5.60 2.08
N ALA A 26 7.70 4.86 2.23
CA ALA A 26 6.60 4.91 1.26
C ALA A 26 6.09 6.35 1.20
N ILE A 27 6.26 6.99 0.05
CA ILE A 27 5.62 8.28 -0.24
C ILE A 27 4.24 7.91 -0.79
N HIS A 28 3.22 7.97 0.07
CA HIS A 28 1.84 7.83 -0.38
C HIS A 28 1.39 9.18 -0.95
N ASP A 29 0.83 9.18 -2.15
CA ASP A 29 0.26 10.36 -2.80
C ASP A 29 -1.17 9.99 -3.24
N GLY A 30 -2.10 10.12 -2.29
CA GLY A 30 -3.52 9.77 -2.47
C GLY A 30 -3.96 8.54 -1.68
N GLU A 31 -5.26 8.49 -1.41
CA GLU A 31 -5.97 7.35 -0.83
C GLU A 31 -6.99 6.87 -1.87
N ASP A 32 -6.87 5.61 -2.29
CA ASP A 32 -7.90 4.96 -3.08
C ASP A 32 -8.84 4.22 -2.14
N ASP A 33 -10.13 4.47 -2.28
CA ASP A 33 -11.16 3.79 -1.52
C ASP A 33 -11.77 2.64 -2.32
N LEU A 34 -12.65 1.88 -1.67
CA LEU A 34 -13.33 0.76 -2.31
C LEU A 34 -14.26 1.19 -3.46
N ASP A 35 -14.72 2.44 -3.44
CA ASP A 35 -15.65 2.96 -4.44
C ASP A 35 -14.91 3.27 -5.75
N SER A 36 -13.76 3.94 -5.64
CA SER A 36 -12.87 4.22 -6.78
C SER A 36 -12.38 2.92 -7.42
N LEU A 37 -11.98 1.94 -6.60
CA LEU A 37 -11.56 0.63 -7.07
C LEU A 37 -12.69 -0.14 -7.76
N ALA A 38 -13.91 -0.10 -7.22
CA ALA A 38 -15.06 -0.77 -7.82
C ALA A 38 -15.44 -0.14 -9.17
N ASP A 39 -15.34 1.18 -9.31
CA ASP A 39 -15.58 1.88 -10.57
C ASP A 39 -14.54 1.50 -11.64
N ILE A 40 -13.26 1.46 -11.26
CA ILE A 40 -12.17 1.05 -12.16
C ILE A 40 -12.43 -0.36 -12.69
N VAL A 41 -12.74 -1.32 -11.81
CA VAL A 41 -12.95 -2.71 -12.20
C VAL A 41 -14.21 -2.87 -13.03
N ALA A 42 -15.32 -2.23 -12.64
CA ALA A 42 -16.56 -2.27 -13.42
C ALA A 42 -16.37 -1.68 -14.82
N SER A 43 -15.58 -0.60 -14.96
CA SER A 43 -15.27 0.00 -16.27
C SER A 43 -14.44 -0.91 -17.19
N GLN A 44 -13.71 -1.86 -16.63
CA GLN A 44 -12.81 -2.78 -17.36
C GLN A 44 -13.37 -4.20 -17.47
N SER A 45 -14.61 -4.42 -17.06
CA SER A 45 -15.22 -5.75 -17.02
C SER A 45 -16.70 -5.69 -17.40
N THR A 46 -17.38 -6.84 -17.35
CA THR A 46 -18.83 -6.94 -17.61
C THR A 46 -19.64 -7.05 -16.31
N ILE A 47 -19.01 -6.91 -15.15
CA ILE A 47 -19.68 -6.99 -13.84
C ILE A 47 -20.09 -5.60 -13.36
N SER A 48 -21.21 -5.52 -12.64
CA SER A 48 -21.67 -4.27 -12.05
C SER A 48 -20.79 -3.82 -10.88
N LYS A 49 -20.83 -2.53 -10.55
CA LYS A 49 -20.16 -1.96 -9.36
C LYS A 49 -20.55 -2.71 -8.07
N ALA A 50 -21.82 -3.04 -7.93
CA ALA A 50 -22.34 -3.79 -6.77
C ALA A 50 -21.76 -5.21 -6.67
N GLU A 51 -21.66 -5.92 -7.80
CA GLU A 51 -21.02 -7.23 -7.84
C GLU A 51 -19.52 -7.13 -7.53
N CYS A 52 -18.85 -6.07 -8.01
CA CYS A 52 -17.44 -5.84 -7.71
C CYS A 52 -17.20 -5.61 -6.21
N TYR A 53 -18.06 -4.84 -5.55
CA TYR A 53 -18.05 -4.71 -4.09
C TYR A 53 -18.18 -6.05 -3.38
N GLY A 54 -19.12 -6.90 -3.83
CA GLY A 54 -19.31 -8.23 -3.28
C GLY A 54 -18.06 -9.10 -3.39
N VAL A 55 -17.40 -9.08 -4.55
CA VAL A 55 -16.16 -9.84 -4.80
C VAL A 55 -15.01 -9.34 -3.91
N ILE A 56 -14.78 -8.03 -3.83
CA ILE A 56 -13.68 -7.46 -3.02
C ILE A 56 -13.88 -7.79 -1.54
N MET A 57 -15.12 -7.69 -1.03
CA MET A 57 -15.44 -8.07 0.35
C MET A 57 -15.25 -9.57 0.61
N ALA A 58 -15.72 -10.43 -0.30
CA ALA A 58 -15.53 -11.86 -0.19
C ALA A 58 -14.04 -12.25 -0.20
N LEU A 59 -13.24 -11.61 -1.06
CA LEU A 59 -11.81 -11.84 -1.15
C LEU A 59 -11.09 -11.45 0.15
N THR A 60 -11.31 -10.23 0.65
CA THR A 60 -10.69 -9.74 1.89
C THR A 60 -11.03 -10.64 3.07
N LYS A 61 -12.29 -11.07 3.19
CA LYS A 61 -12.72 -12.04 4.21
C LYS A 61 -12.00 -13.37 4.07
N THR A 62 -11.94 -13.93 2.86
CA THR A 62 -11.32 -15.23 2.59
C THR A 62 -9.82 -15.23 2.90
N ILE A 63 -9.12 -14.15 2.54
CA ILE A 63 -7.70 -13.97 2.87
C ILE A 63 -7.52 -13.90 4.39
N GLY A 64 -8.32 -13.08 5.09
CA GLY A 64 -8.27 -12.96 6.54
C GLY A 64 -8.49 -14.30 7.25
N GLU A 65 -9.49 -15.07 6.81
CA GLU A 65 -9.75 -16.41 7.32
C GLU A 65 -8.59 -17.37 7.01
N SER A 66 -8.02 -17.32 5.81
CA SER A 66 -6.94 -18.22 5.41
C SER A 66 -5.67 -17.97 6.22
N LEU A 67 -5.32 -16.71 6.46
CA LEU A 67 -4.22 -16.30 7.34
C LEU A 67 -4.46 -16.74 8.79
N ALA A 68 -5.67 -16.48 9.33
CA ALA A 68 -6.03 -16.89 10.70
C ALA A 68 -5.92 -18.42 10.90
N ASN A 69 -6.27 -19.17 9.85
CA ASN A 69 -6.23 -20.63 9.86
C ASN A 69 -4.86 -21.22 9.43
N ARG A 70 -3.82 -20.39 9.24
CA ARG A 70 -2.48 -20.80 8.75
C ARG A 70 -2.52 -21.66 7.48
N ARG A 71 -3.48 -21.37 6.59
CA ARG A 71 -3.62 -22.05 5.30
C ARG A 71 -2.69 -21.48 4.22
N ILE A 72 -2.07 -20.33 4.52
CA ILE A 72 -1.09 -19.57 3.72
C ILE A 72 -0.14 -18.85 4.68
#